data_AF-A0A7S1NXW8-F1
#
_entry.id   AF-A0A7S1NXW8-F1
#
_cell.length_a   1.000
_cell.length_b   1.000
_cell.length_c   1.000
_cell.angle_alpha   90.00
_cell.angle_beta   90.00
_cell.angle_gamma   90.00
#
_symmetry.space_group_name_H-M   'P 1'
#
loop_
_entity.id
_entity.type
_entity.pdbx_description
1 polymer ?
#
loop_
_entity_poly.entity_id
_entity_poly.type
_entity_poly.pdbx_seq_one_letter_code
_entity_poly.pdbx_strand_id
1 'polypeptide(L)'
;MVSSMDDRHLPQMMTDGNERTFWISTGMYPQEILLELPQGQGGAKPPRGIQISSTGIRVLQVEASTGPAPINFERLQDVELPNRSGGLQTETIALAGGSWRYLRLRVARGWSDFCSVHKLLLML
;
A
#
# COMPACT_ATOMS: atom_id res chain seq x y z
N MET A 1 -9.35 1.26 -2.81
CA MET A 1 -9.60 2.72 -2.84
C MET A 1 -8.29 3.45 -2.59
N VAL A 2 -8.14 4.68 -3.07
CA VAL A 2 -6.96 5.52 -2.82
C VAL A 2 -7.38 6.97 -2.52
N SER A 3 -6.52 7.74 -1.88
CA SER A 3 -6.76 9.16 -1.56
C SER A 3 -6.52 10.13 -2.71
N SER A 4 -5.70 9.76 -3.71
CA SER A 4 -5.41 10.58 -4.89
C SER A 4 -5.86 9.88 -6.16
N MET A 5 -6.40 10.63 -7.11
CA MET A 5 -6.81 10.13 -8.42
C MET A 5 -6.25 11.06 -9.51
N ASP A 6 -5.37 10.54 -10.35
CA ASP A 6 -4.91 11.17 -11.59
C ASP A 6 -5.31 10.24 -12.74
N ASP A 7 -6.00 10.78 -13.76
CA ASP A 7 -6.57 9.99 -14.85
C ASP A 7 -5.53 9.27 -15.72
N ARG A 8 -4.26 9.69 -15.64
CA ARG A 8 -3.12 9.06 -16.36
C ARG A 8 -2.39 8.03 -15.49
N HIS A 9 -2.62 8.05 -14.18
CA HIS A 9 -1.91 7.27 -13.16
C HIS A 9 -2.91 6.56 -12.24
N LEU A 10 -3.73 5.71 -12.86
CA LEU A 10 -4.88 5.08 -12.20
C LEU A 10 -4.45 4.11 -11.09
N PRO A 11 -5.28 3.90 -10.05
CA PRO A 11 -4.94 3.03 -8.92
C PRO A 11 -4.64 1.58 -9.32
N GLN A 12 -5.32 1.07 -10.36
CA GLN A 12 -5.15 -0.28 -10.86
C GLN A 12 -3.73 -0.53 -11.40
N MET A 13 -3.02 0.53 -11.80
CA MET A 13 -1.65 0.45 -12.31
C MET A 13 -0.65 -0.02 -11.24
N MET A 14 -0.97 0.10 -9.94
CA MET A 14 -0.13 -0.48 -8.88
C MET A 14 -0.13 -2.02 -8.91
N THR A 15 -1.14 -2.63 -9.52
CA THR A 15 -1.42 -4.08 -9.43
C THR A 15 -1.43 -4.76 -10.80
N ASP A 16 -1.12 -4.04 -11.88
CA ASP A 16 -1.20 -4.55 -13.26
C ASP A 16 0.02 -5.38 -13.69
N GLY A 17 1.07 -5.44 -12.86
CA GLY A 17 2.30 -6.16 -13.12
C GLY A 17 3.31 -5.44 -14.01
N ASN A 18 3.06 -4.18 -14.39
CA ASN A 18 3.93 -3.37 -15.22
C ASN A 18 4.53 -2.20 -14.42
N GLU A 19 5.82 -2.28 -14.09
CA GLU A 19 6.48 -1.26 -13.25
C GLU A 19 6.64 0.12 -13.93
N ARG A 20 6.31 0.24 -15.24
CA ARG A 20 6.30 1.52 -15.97
C ARG A 20 5.00 2.29 -15.79
N THR A 21 3.91 1.61 -15.45
CA THR A 21 2.65 2.22 -15.04
C THR A 21 2.64 2.32 -13.52
N PHE A 22 2.02 3.38 -12.98
CA PHE A 22 2.03 3.64 -11.55
C PHE A 22 0.86 4.52 -11.14
N TRP A 23 0.47 4.38 -9.88
CA TRP A 23 -0.36 5.38 -9.21
C TRP A 23 0.54 6.46 -8.60
N ILE A 24 0.06 7.70 -8.57
CA ILE A 24 0.78 8.84 -7.99
C ILE A 24 -0.13 9.63 -7.04
N SER A 25 0.45 10.14 -5.95
CA SER A 25 -0.21 11.13 -5.10
C SER A 25 -0.35 12.46 -5.83
N THR A 26 -1.49 13.14 -5.69
CA THR A 26 -1.73 14.48 -6.26
C THR A 26 -1.82 15.58 -5.20
N GLY A 27 -1.60 15.25 -3.93
CA GLY A 27 -1.66 16.20 -2.82
C GLY A 27 -0.74 15.82 -1.65
N MET A 28 -0.88 16.56 -0.55
CA MET A 28 -0.04 16.45 0.63
C MET A 28 -0.22 15.13 1.39
N TYR A 29 0.78 14.75 2.18
CA TYR A 29 0.66 13.63 3.12
C TYR A 29 -0.30 13.95 4.27
N PRO A 30 -0.99 12.93 4.83
CA PRO A 30 -0.91 11.52 4.48
C PRO A 30 -1.62 11.16 3.17
N GLN A 31 -1.14 10.11 2.51
CA GLN A 31 -1.85 9.46 1.39
C GLN A 31 -2.21 8.03 1.79
N GLU A 32 -3.35 7.53 1.34
CA GLU A 32 -3.91 6.25 1.76
C GLU A 32 -4.23 5.35 0.56
N ILE A 33 -3.85 4.07 0.68
CA ILE A 33 -4.25 2.99 -0.22
C ILE A 33 -4.98 1.96 0.64
N LEU A 34 -6.27 1.76 0.36
CA LEU A 34 -7.13 0.80 1.04
C LEU A 34 -7.35 -0.43 0.15
N LEU A 35 -6.99 -1.60 0.68
CA LEU A 35 -7.17 -2.91 0.07
C LEU A 35 -8.26 -3.67 0.83
N GLU A 36 -9.25 -4.20 0.11
CA GLU A 36 -10.16 -5.22 0.65
C GLU A 36 -9.58 -6.60 0.34
N LEU A 37 -9.45 -7.43 1.37
CA LEU A 37 -8.91 -8.77 1.25
C LEU A 37 -10.03 -9.75 0.88
N PRO A 38 -9.80 -10.68 -0.07
CA PRO A 38 -10.76 -11.71 -0.40
C PRO A 38 -11.20 -12.48 0.85
N GLN A 39 -12.49 -12.39 1.19
CA GLN A 39 -13.06 -13.16 2.29
C GLN A 39 -13.33 -14.58 1.78
N GLY A 40 -12.75 -15.56 2.44
CA GLY A 40 -12.72 -16.94 1.98
C GLY A 40 -14.10 -17.57 1.83
N GLN A 41 -14.62 -17.61 0.60
CA GLN A 41 -15.40 -18.74 0.14
C GLN A 41 -14.43 -19.65 -0.63
N GLY A 42 -13.78 -20.59 0.08
CA GLY A 42 -12.85 -21.56 -0.53
C GLY A 42 -11.44 -21.67 0.08
N GLY A 43 -11.18 -21.16 1.30
CA GLY A 43 -9.89 -21.36 1.97
C GLY A 43 -8.75 -20.41 1.55
N ALA A 44 -9.09 -19.20 1.11
CA ALA A 44 -8.10 -18.15 0.85
C ALA A 44 -7.25 -17.90 2.10
N LYS A 45 -5.93 -18.03 1.97
CA LYS A 45 -4.98 -17.80 3.06
C LYS A 45 -4.85 -16.29 3.32
N PRO A 46 -4.75 -15.86 4.60
CA PRO A 46 -4.46 -14.48 4.90
C PRO A 46 -3.08 -14.09 4.34
N PRO A 47 -2.88 -12.84 3.88
CA PRO A 47 -1.59 -12.41 3.39
C PRO A 47 -0.54 -12.43 4.51
N ARG A 48 0.64 -12.96 4.19
CA ARG A 48 1.82 -13.01 5.05
C ARG A 48 2.77 -11.84 4.84
N GLY A 49 2.55 -11.07 3.78
CA GLY A 49 3.41 -9.95 3.46
C GLY A 49 2.86 -9.07 2.34
N ILE A 50 3.51 -7.93 2.16
CA ILE A 50 3.24 -6.98 1.08
C ILE A 50 4.58 -6.70 0.41
N GLN A 51 4.66 -6.92 -0.90
CA GLN A 51 5.75 -6.39 -1.70
C GLN A 51 5.30 -5.07 -2.32
N ILE A 52 6.07 -4.01 -2.08
CA ILE A 52 5.80 -2.68 -2.63
C ILE A 52 7.03 -2.19 -3.41
N SER A 53 6.79 -1.67 -4.61
CA SER A 53 7.77 -0.89 -5.37
C SER A 53 7.24 0.53 -5.51
N SER A 54 8.01 1.53 -5.08
CA SER A 54 7.57 2.91 -4.96
C SER A 54 8.69 3.91 -5.26
N THR A 55 8.32 5.17 -5.43
CA THR A 55 9.27 6.29 -5.48
C THR A 55 8.84 7.35 -4.47
N GLY A 56 9.79 7.87 -3.68
CA GLY A 56 9.56 9.03 -2.82
C GLY A 56 8.78 8.75 -1.53
N ILE A 57 8.44 7.50 -1.23
CA ILE A 57 7.84 7.15 0.08
C ILE A 57 8.95 7.15 1.13
N ARG A 58 8.70 7.78 2.29
CA ARG A 58 9.62 7.73 3.44
C ARG A 58 9.05 6.88 4.55
N VAL A 59 7.86 7.19 5.06
CA VAL A 59 7.23 6.44 6.15
C VAL A 59 5.92 5.86 5.69
N LEU A 60 5.86 4.53 5.63
CA LEU A 60 4.67 3.76 5.33
C LEU A 60 4.15 3.12 6.61
N GLN A 61 2.91 3.41 6.96
CA GLN A 61 2.21 2.77 8.07
C GLN A 61 1.30 1.70 7.50
N VAL A 62 1.43 0.48 8.01
CA VAL A 62 0.53 -0.62 7.67
C VAL A 62 -0.48 -0.76 8.79
N GLU A 63 -1.75 -0.68 8.43
CA GLU A 63 -2.86 -0.80 9.36
C GLU A 63 -3.86 -1.83 8.84
N ALA A 64 -4.66 -2.41 9.73
CA ALA A 64 -5.63 -3.42 9.36
C ALA A 64 -6.96 -3.26 10.11
N SER A 65 -8.04 -3.73 9.49
CA SER A 65 -9.36 -3.84 10.11
C SER A 65 -9.96 -5.22 9.84
N THR A 66 -10.66 -5.75 10.83
CA THR A 66 -11.34 -7.06 10.79
C THR A 66 -12.85 -6.94 10.63
N GLY A 67 -13.40 -5.74 10.81
CA GLY A 67 -14.84 -5.49 10.78
C GLY A 67 -15.44 -5.60 9.37
N PRO A 68 -16.78 -5.62 9.26
CA PRO A 68 -17.46 -5.72 7.97
C PRO A 68 -17.37 -4.45 7.11
N ALA A 69 -16.90 -3.34 7.69
CA ALA A 69 -16.64 -2.08 7.01
C ALA A 69 -15.19 -1.64 7.27
N PRO A 70 -14.58 -0.85 6.38
CA PRO A 70 -13.20 -0.36 6.52
C PRO A 70 -13.11 0.77 7.55
N ILE A 71 -13.33 0.43 8.82
CA ILE A 71 -13.28 1.33 9.99
C ILE A 71 -12.50 0.67 11.12
N ASN A 72 -12.18 1.43 12.18
CA ASN A 72 -11.47 0.93 13.36
C ASN A 72 -10.15 0.22 13.01
N PHE A 73 -9.32 0.88 12.20
CA PHE A 73 -8.01 0.36 11.84
C PHE A 73 -7.06 0.32 13.03
N GLU A 74 -6.37 -0.80 13.19
CA GLU A 74 -5.27 -0.99 14.13
C GLU A 74 -3.95 -0.93 13.38
N ARG A 75 -2.96 -0.24 13.96
CA ARG A 75 -1.63 -0.11 13.40
C ARG A 75 -0.85 -1.41 13.60
N LEU A 76 -0.45 -2.06 12.51
CA LEU A 76 0.35 -3.28 12.55
C LEU A 76 1.84 -2.94 12.70
N GLN A 77 2.35 -2.03 11.87
CA GLN A 77 3.75 -1.60 11.92
C GLN A 77 4.03 -0.34 11.09
N ASP A 78 5.23 0.21 11.28
CA ASP A 78 5.81 1.25 10.45
C ASP A 78 7.01 0.74 9.69
N VAL A 79 7.16 1.20 8.47
CA VAL A 79 8.32 0.91 7.62
C VAL A 79 8.88 2.24 7.13
N GLU A 80 10.16 2.49 7.41
CA GLU A 80 10.90 3.61 6.83
C GLU A 80 11.63 3.12 5.58
N LEU A 81 11.29 3.70 4.42
CA LEU A 81 11.86 3.35 3.12
C LEU A 81 13.08 4.23 2.83
N PRO A 82 14.16 3.67 2.23
CA PRO A 82 15.41 4.40 2.02
C PRO A 82 15.25 5.53 1.01
N ASN A 83 15.90 6.68 1.22
CA ASN A 83 15.95 7.72 0.19
C ASN A 83 16.79 7.24 -1.00
N ARG A 84 16.18 7.15 -2.18
CA ARG A 84 16.84 6.77 -3.45
C ARG A 84 16.97 7.94 -4.42
N SER A 85 16.78 9.18 -3.95
CA SER A 85 16.90 10.41 -4.76
C SER A 85 16.06 10.36 -6.04
N GLY A 86 14.81 9.90 -5.93
CA GLY A 86 13.89 9.72 -7.06
C GLY A 86 13.98 8.36 -7.78
N GLY A 87 14.90 7.48 -7.38
CA GLY A 87 14.93 6.09 -7.82
C GLY A 87 13.88 5.20 -7.13
N LEU A 88 13.65 4.02 -7.70
CA LEU A 88 12.74 3.01 -7.16
C LEU A 88 13.23 2.45 -5.81
N GLN A 89 12.28 2.25 -4.92
CA GLN A 89 12.39 1.64 -3.60
C GLN A 89 11.58 0.35 -3.65
N THR A 90 12.19 -0.81 -3.40
CA THR A 90 11.47 -2.09 -3.36
C THR A 90 11.63 -2.69 -1.98
N GLU A 91 10.52 -2.86 -1.27
CA GLU A 91 10.50 -3.44 0.07
C GLU A 91 9.53 -4.64 0.14
N THR A 92 9.89 -5.61 0.96
CA THR A 92 9.01 -6.71 1.37
C THR A 92 8.68 -6.55 2.84
N ILE A 93 7.41 -6.28 3.11
CA ILE A 93 6.89 -5.98 4.43
C ILE A 93 6.21 -7.24 4.95
N ALA A 94 6.84 -7.92 5.91
CA ALA A 94 6.25 -9.11 6.54
C ALA A 94 5.07 -8.69 7.42
N LEU A 95 3.96 -9.43 7.37
CA LEU A 95 2.82 -9.23 8.24
C LEU A 95 2.77 -10.35 9.27
N ALA A 96 2.78 -10.00 10.56
CA ALA A 96 2.50 -10.94 11.63
C ALA A 96 1.03 -11.36 11.47
N GLY A 97 0.79 -12.59 10.99
CA GLY A 97 -0.49 -13.03 10.46
C GLY A 97 -1.73 -12.66 11.29
N GLY A 98 -2.87 -12.52 10.62
CA GLY A 98 -4.15 -12.19 11.24
C GLY A 98 -5.30 -12.38 10.26
N SER A 99 -6.52 -12.46 10.77
CA SER A 99 -7.73 -12.56 9.94
C SER A 99 -8.28 -11.17 9.66
N TRP A 100 -7.58 -10.42 8.82
CA TRP A 100 -8.00 -9.07 8.43
C TRP A 100 -8.97 -9.12 7.25
N ARG A 101 -9.85 -8.12 7.18
CA ARG A 101 -10.71 -7.88 6.03
C ARG A 101 -10.24 -6.71 5.18
N TYR A 102 -9.60 -5.73 5.80
CA TYR A 102 -9.05 -4.58 5.12
C TYR A 102 -7.60 -4.36 5.55
N LEU A 103 -6.75 -3.98 4.59
CA LEU A 103 -5.43 -3.40 4.86
C LEU A 103 -5.44 -1.96 4.38
N ARG A 104 -4.90 -1.06 5.20
CA ARG A 104 -4.65 0.33 4.83
C ARG A 104 -3.16 0.60 4.87
N LEU A 105 -2.62 0.98 3.72
CA LEU A 105 -1.27 1.49 3.57
C LEU A 105 -1.34 3.02 3.60
N ARG A 106 -0.88 3.61 4.71
CA ARG A 106 -0.87 5.05 4.90
C ARG A 106 0.55 5.57 4.71
N VAL A 107 0.80 6.25 3.59
CA VAL A 107 2.03 7.00 3.36
C VAL A 107 1.98 8.23 4.25
N ALA A 108 2.59 8.13 5.43
CA ALA A 108 2.57 9.19 6.44
C ALA A 108 3.52 10.33 6.10
N ARG A 109 4.64 10.03 5.42
CA ARG A 109 5.64 11.00 4.97
C ARG A 109 6.31 10.53 3.67
N GLY A 110 6.65 11.48 2.81
CA GLY A 110 7.53 11.29 1.65
C GLY A 110 8.93 11.86 1.86
N TRP A 111 9.82 11.52 0.93
CA TRP A 111 11.11 12.20 0.74
C TRP A 111 10.99 13.47 -0.12
N SER A 112 9.90 13.55 -0.88
CA SER A 112 9.50 14.69 -1.72
C SER A 112 8.03 15.02 -1.43
N ASP A 113 7.47 16.03 -2.09
CA ASP A 113 6.06 16.43 -1.91
C ASP A 113 5.07 15.39 -2.46
N PHE A 114 5.52 14.55 -3.39
CA PHE A 114 4.73 13.49 -4.01
C PHE A 114 5.45 12.15 -3.97
N CYS A 115 4.67 11.07 -3.99
CA CYS A 115 5.16 9.71 -4.14
C CYS A 115 4.36 8.94 -5.19
N SER A 116 4.97 7.90 -5.76
CA SER A 116 4.31 6.95 -6.64
C SER A 116 4.44 5.52 -6.11
N VAL A 117 3.51 4.67 -6.51
CA VAL A 117 3.56 3.23 -6.29
C VAL A 117 3.45 2.55 -7.65
N HIS A 118 4.48 1.78 -7.99
CA HIS A 118 4.67 1.08 -9.25
C HIS A 118 4.28 -0.39 -9.16
N LYS A 119 4.32 -0.95 -7.95
CA LYS A 119 3.93 -2.33 -7.69
C LYS A 119 3.40 -2.47 -6.28
N LEU A 120 2.31 -3.20 -6.14
CA LEU A 120 1.72 -3.60 -4.87
C LEU A 120 1.22 -5.04 -5.00
N LEU A 121 1.84 -5.96 -4.27
CA LEU A 121 1.52 -7.37 -4.32
C LEU A 121 1.32 -7.91 -2.90
N LEU A 122 0.17 -8.55 -2.68
CA LEU A 122 -0.08 -9.33 -1.47
C LEU A 122 0.60 -10.70 -1.59
N MET A 123 1.41 -11.07 -0.60
CA MET A 123 2.05 -12.37 -0.50
C MET A 123 1.20 -13.28 0.39
N LEU A 124 0.86 -14.49 -0.07
CA LEU A 124 -0.02 -15.46 0.62
C LEU A 124 0.74 -16.53 1.42
#